data_AF-A0A6V8I8Y1-F1
#
_entry.id   AF-A0A6V8I8Y1-F1
#
_cell.length_a   1.000
_cell.length_b   1.000
_cell.length_c   1.000
_cell.angle_alpha   90.00
_cell.angle_beta   90.00
_cell.angle_gamma   90.00
#
_symmetry.space_group_name_H-M   'P 1'
#
loop_
_entity.id
_entity.type
_entity.pdbx_description
1 polymer ?
#
loop_
_entity_poly.entity_id
_entity_poly.type
_entity_poly.pdbx_seq_one_letter_code
_entity_poly.pdbx_strand_id
1 'polypeptide(L)'
;MSGIFHEAGFWVAVSFVLFFVFFGRKVWTPITTILDSRAARIRQELDESAQLRREAEQMLEDATREREQALIEAKSVVEQSLKHAAELAEKARAEAEAAVQRHEQMARDRIAAVERAAIKEVRQAAVDVAVEAARSVIGQSLDQQKAEALVDQAIANLPTALARQAA
;
A
#
# COMPACT_ATOMS: atom_id res chain seq x y z
N MET A 1 -77.05 80.59 -22.05
CA MET A 1 -76.34 79.53 -21.30
C MET A 1 -76.37 79.83 -19.80
N SER A 2 -77.56 79.92 -19.19
CA SER A 2 -77.71 80.41 -17.79
C SER A 2 -78.60 79.54 -16.90
N GLY A 3 -78.91 78.30 -17.31
CA GLY A 3 -79.72 77.33 -16.51
C GLY A 3 -78.92 76.23 -15.82
N ILE A 4 -77.63 76.08 -16.12
CA ILE A 4 -76.83 74.92 -15.69
C ILE A 4 -76.50 74.96 -14.19
N PHE A 5 -76.50 76.15 -13.57
CA PHE A 5 -76.10 76.34 -12.18
C PHE A 5 -77.22 76.06 -11.14
N HIS A 6 -78.48 75.93 -11.58
CA HIS A 6 -79.64 75.62 -10.71
C HIS A 6 -80.05 74.14 -10.75
N GLU A 7 -79.50 73.37 -11.68
CA GLU A 7 -79.71 71.92 -11.79
C GLU A 7 -78.91 71.20 -10.69
N ALA A 8 -79.58 70.36 -9.89
CA ALA A 8 -78.94 69.59 -8.82
C ALA A 8 -77.76 68.73 -9.35
N GLY A 9 -77.84 68.28 -10.60
CA GLY A 9 -76.79 67.53 -11.27
C GLY A 9 -75.46 68.28 -11.40
N PHE A 10 -75.46 69.62 -11.54
CA PHE A 10 -74.23 70.40 -11.64
C PHE A 10 -73.46 70.39 -10.32
N TRP A 11 -74.14 70.61 -9.20
CA TRP A 11 -73.51 70.57 -7.87
C TRP A 11 -73.08 69.15 -7.46
N VAL A 12 -73.79 68.11 -7.91
CA VAL A 12 -73.36 66.71 -7.75
C VAL A 12 -72.10 66.43 -8.56
N ALA A 13 -72.01 66.87 -9.81
CA ALA A 13 -70.81 66.72 -10.63
C ALA A 13 -69.61 67.49 -10.03
N VAL A 14 -69.83 68.72 -9.57
CA VAL A 14 -68.79 69.54 -8.92
C VAL A 14 -68.31 68.91 -7.61
N SER A 15 -69.22 68.39 -6.78
CA SER A 15 -68.83 67.69 -5.54
C SER A 15 -68.12 66.37 -5.80
N PHE A 16 -68.50 65.62 -6.84
CA PHE A 16 -67.81 64.40 -7.28
C PHE A 16 -66.39 64.70 -7.79
N VAL A 17 -66.22 65.75 -8.60
CA VAL A 17 -64.90 66.19 -9.07
C VAL A 17 -64.04 66.68 -7.90
N LEU A 18 -64.58 67.50 -7.00
CA LEU A 18 -63.85 67.94 -5.79
C LEU A 18 -63.44 66.73 -4.93
N PHE A 19 -64.33 65.76 -4.73
CA PHE A 19 -64.01 64.52 -4.01
C PHE A 19 -62.84 63.77 -4.67
N PHE A 20 -62.86 63.60 -6.00
CA PHE A 20 -61.77 62.95 -6.72
C PHE A 20 -60.46 63.74 -6.68
N VAL A 21 -60.52 65.07 -6.70
CA VAL A 21 -59.33 65.93 -6.59
C VAL A 21 -58.70 65.83 -5.20
N PHE A 22 -59.50 65.85 -4.13
CA PHE A 22 -58.99 65.76 -2.77
C PHE A 22 -58.59 64.33 -2.35
N PHE A 23 -59.37 63.32 -2.73
CA PHE A 23 -59.19 61.93 -2.27
C PHE A 23 -58.60 60.99 -3.31
N GLY A 24 -58.71 61.29 -4.61
CA GLY A 24 -58.23 60.43 -5.69
C GLY A 24 -56.74 60.12 -5.56
N ARG A 25 -55.89 61.13 -5.34
CA ARG A 25 -54.45 60.91 -5.15
C ARG A 25 -54.14 60.00 -3.95
N LYS A 26 -54.91 60.10 -2.86
CA LYS A 26 -54.75 59.27 -1.66
C LYS A 26 -55.17 57.81 -1.87
N VAL A 27 -56.11 57.55 -2.78
CA VAL A 27 -56.58 56.19 -3.13
C VAL A 27 -55.72 55.55 -4.23
N TRP A 28 -55.23 56.32 -5.20
CA TRP A 28 -54.42 55.81 -6.31
C TRP A 28 -53.00 55.38 -5.90
N THR A 29 -52.37 56.09 -4.95
CA THR A 29 -51.02 55.75 -4.45
C THR A 29 -50.91 54.35 -3.82
N PRO A 30 -51.79 53.92 -2.89
CA PRO A 30 -51.67 52.58 -2.31
C PRO A 30 -51.95 51.46 -3.32
N ILE A 31 -52.86 51.68 -4.28
CA ILE A 31 -53.18 50.69 -5.33
C ILE A 31 -51.96 50.44 -6.23
N THR A 32 -51.34 51.51 -6.71
CA THR A 32 -50.12 51.42 -7.55
C THR A 32 -48.96 50.79 -6.78
N THR A 33 -48.77 51.19 -5.51
CA THR A 33 -47.73 50.62 -4.63
C THR A 33 -47.91 49.10 -4.43
N ILE A 34 -49.15 48.61 -4.24
CA ILE A 34 -49.42 47.18 -4.09
C ILE A 34 -49.12 46.43 -5.39
N LEU A 35 -49.52 46.97 -6.54
CA LEU A 35 -49.23 46.36 -7.85
C LEU A 35 -47.72 46.31 -8.13
N ASP A 36 -47.01 47.40 -7.87
CA ASP A 36 -45.55 47.46 -8.02
C ASP A 36 -44.84 46.48 -7.08
N SER A 37 -45.28 46.39 -5.82
CA SER A 37 -44.72 45.43 -4.86
C SER A 37 -44.93 43.97 -5.29
N ARG A 38 -46.10 43.65 -5.87
CA ARG A 38 -46.38 42.32 -6.41
C ARG A 38 -45.52 42.03 -7.64
N ALA A 39 -45.40 42.99 -8.54
CA ALA A 39 -44.55 42.87 -9.72
C ALA A 39 -43.07 42.69 -9.34
N ALA A 40 -42.58 43.45 -8.36
CA ALA A 40 -41.22 43.32 -7.85
C ALA A 40 -41.00 41.94 -7.20
N ARG A 41 -41.95 41.46 -6.39
CA ARG A 41 -41.89 40.14 -5.77
C ARG A 41 -41.86 39.01 -6.81
N ILE A 42 -42.74 39.06 -7.81
CA ILE A 42 -42.76 38.06 -8.89
C ILE A 42 -41.44 38.06 -9.67
N ARG A 43 -40.90 39.25 -9.99
CA ARG A 43 -39.59 39.34 -10.64
C ARG A 43 -38.49 38.71 -9.78
N GLN A 44 -38.47 39.02 -8.49
CA GLN A 44 -37.51 38.44 -7.55
C GLN A 44 -37.62 36.91 -7.48
N GLU A 45 -38.85 36.37 -7.37
CA GLU A 45 -39.10 34.92 -7.33
C GLU A 45 -38.67 34.23 -8.65
N LEU A 46 -38.89 34.88 -9.80
CA LEU A 46 -38.43 34.39 -11.10
C LEU A 46 -36.91 34.43 -11.25
N ASP A 47 -36.26 35.51 -10.80
CA ASP A 47 -34.81 35.66 -10.85
C ASP A 47 -34.12 34.64 -9.94
N GLU A 48 -34.65 34.44 -8.73
CA GLU A 48 -34.19 33.42 -7.78
C GLU A 48 -34.39 32.01 -8.37
N SER A 49 -35.54 31.72 -8.95
CA SER A 49 -35.80 30.42 -9.60
C SER A 49 -34.83 30.18 -10.76
N ALA A 50 -34.56 31.21 -11.58
CA ALA A 50 -33.60 31.12 -12.67
C ALA A 50 -32.16 30.91 -12.16
N GLN A 51 -31.80 31.53 -11.05
CA GLN A 51 -30.51 31.32 -10.39
C GLN A 51 -30.38 29.90 -9.85
N LEU A 52 -31.37 29.43 -9.09
CA LEU A 52 -31.40 28.06 -8.54
C LEU A 52 -31.32 27.01 -9.64
N ARG A 53 -31.98 27.24 -10.78
CA ARG A 53 -31.87 26.35 -11.95
C ARG A 53 -30.46 26.31 -12.51
N ARG A 54 -29.80 27.46 -12.68
CA ARG A 54 -28.41 27.51 -13.16
C ARG A 54 -27.46 26.83 -12.18
N GLU A 55 -27.62 27.05 -10.88
CA GLU A 55 -26.81 26.39 -9.85
C GLU A 55 -27.03 24.88 -9.86
N ALA A 56 -28.27 24.40 -9.99
CA ALA A 56 -28.56 22.97 -10.11
C ALA A 56 -27.97 22.34 -11.38
N GLU A 57 -28.03 23.04 -12.52
CA GLU A 57 -27.42 22.61 -13.78
C GLU A 57 -25.88 22.53 -13.64
N GLN A 58 -25.25 23.51 -12.99
CA GLN A 58 -23.80 23.49 -12.69
C GLN A 58 -23.43 22.35 -11.75
N MET A 59 -24.16 22.16 -10.65
CA MET A 59 -23.93 21.06 -9.71
C MET A 59 -24.06 19.69 -10.38
N LEU A 60 -25.01 19.54 -11.30
CA LEU A 60 -25.18 18.30 -12.06
C LEU A 60 -24.00 18.05 -13.01
N GLU A 61 -23.52 19.09 -13.69
CA GLU A 61 -22.36 18.99 -14.56
C GLU A 61 -21.10 18.64 -13.77
N ASP A 62 -20.85 19.31 -12.66
CA ASP A 62 -19.72 19.06 -11.77
C ASP A 62 -19.76 17.64 -11.19
N ALA A 63 -20.92 17.20 -10.69
CA ALA A 63 -21.09 15.85 -10.17
C ALA A 63 -20.89 14.78 -11.26
N THR A 64 -21.30 15.07 -12.50
CA THR A 64 -21.08 14.15 -13.63
C THR A 64 -19.61 14.05 -13.99
N ARG A 65 -18.91 15.19 -14.06
CA ARG A 65 -17.45 15.24 -14.31
C ARG A 65 -16.67 14.54 -13.20
N GLU A 66 -17.01 14.80 -11.94
CA GLU A 66 -16.37 14.16 -10.79
C GLU A 66 -16.61 12.65 -10.81
N ARG A 67 -17.82 12.21 -11.13
CA ARG A 67 -18.14 10.77 -11.28
C ARG A 67 -17.31 10.12 -12.38
N GLU A 68 -17.20 10.75 -13.55
CA GLU A 68 -16.38 10.22 -14.65
C GLU A 68 -14.90 10.14 -14.26
N GLN A 69 -14.38 11.18 -13.62
CA GLN A 69 -13.00 11.21 -13.14
C GLN A 69 -12.75 10.10 -12.10
N ALA A 70 -13.65 9.93 -11.13
CA ALA A 70 -13.57 8.87 -10.13
C ALA A 70 -13.60 7.47 -10.75
N LEU A 71 -14.38 7.26 -11.83
CA LEU A 71 -14.39 5.99 -12.55
C LEU A 71 -13.08 5.73 -13.30
N ILE A 72 -12.47 6.76 -13.89
CA ILE A 72 -11.16 6.64 -14.54
C ILE A 72 -10.09 6.31 -13.51
N GLU A 73 -10.08 7.02 -12.38
CA GLU A 73 -9.13 6.80 -11.30
C GLU A 73 -9.29 5.41 -10.70
N ALA A 74 -10.51 4.97 -10.41
CA ALA A 74 -10.78 3.62 -9.91
C ALA A 74 -10.26 2.53 -10.87
N LYS A 75 -10.47 2.69 -12.18
CA LYS A 75 -9.93 1.77 -13.19
C LYS A 75 -8.39 1.77 -13.18
N SER A 76 -7.78 2.95 -13.09
CA SER A 76 -6.32 3.09 -13.03
C SER A 76 -5.73 2.41 -11.79
N VAL A 77 -6.36 2.61 -10.62
CA VAL A 77 -5.95 1.97 -9.36
C VAL A 77 -6.04 0.45 -9.46
N VAL A 78 -7.11 -0.09 -10.04
CA VAL A 78 -7.26 -1.53 -10.24
C VAL A 78 -6.18 -2.07 -11.18
N GLU A 79 -5.93 -1.40 -12.31
CA GLU A 79 -4.91 -1.83 -13.25
C GLU A 79 -3.50 -1.80 -12.64
N GLN A 80 -3.16 -0.74 -11.92
CA GLN A 80 -1.89 -0.61 -11.19
C GLN A 80 -1.75 -1.69 -10.12
N SER A 81 -2.82 -1.96 -9.38
CA SER A 81 -2.83 -3.00 -8.34
C SER A 81 -2.61 -4.40 -8.93
N LEU A 82 -3.23 -4.69 -10.08
CA LEU A 82 -3.04 -5.97 -10.77
C LEU A 82 -1.60 -6.12 -11.30
N LYS A 83 -1.04 -5.05 -11.89
CA LYS A 83 0.38 -5.03 -12.33
C LYS A 83 1.31 -5.27 -11.15
N HIS A 84 1.11 -4.55 -10.05
CA HIS A 84 1.93 -4.69 -8.85
C HIS A 84 1.81 -6.08 -8.23
N ALA A 85 0.61 -6.66 -8.19
CA ALA A 85 0.40 -8.03 -7.72
C ALA A 85 1.12 -9.07 -8.59
N ALA A 86 1.10 -8.90 -9.92
CA ALA A 86 1.82 -9.77 -10.84
C ALA A 86 3.35 -9.65 -10.65
N GLU A 87 3.88 -8.44 -10.55
CA GLU A 87 5.31 -8.19 -10.28
C GLU A 87 5.74 -8.80 -8.94
N LEU A 88 4.93 -8.63 -7.89
CA LEU A 88 5.20 -9.20 -6.58
C LEU A 88 5.17 -10.73 -6.62
N ALA A 89 4.24 -11.33 -7.35
CA ALA A 89 4.16 -12.78 -7.50
C ALA A 89 5.39 -13.34 -8.23
N GLU A 90 5.83 -12.70 -9.31
CA GLU A 90 7.05 -13.10 -10.04
C GLU A 90 8.31 -12.92 -9.17
N LYS A 91 8.41 -11.81 -8.43
CA LYS A 91 9.51 -11.60 -7.49
C LYS A 91 9.53 -12.65 -6.39
N ALA A 92 8.36 -12.97 -5.80
CA ALA A 92 8.24 -13.98 -4.76
C ALA A 92 8.60 -15.38 -5.29
N ARG A 93 8.23 -15.71 -6.54
CA ARG A 93 8.66 -16.95 -7.20
C ARG A 93 10.17 -17.01 -7.37
N ALA A 94 10.78 -15.97 -7.91
CA ALA A 94 12.23 -15.90 -8.10
C ALA A 94 12.99 -16.00 -6.76
N GLU A 95 12.50 -15.34 -5.71
CA GLU A 95 13.08 -15.43 -4.37
C GLU A 95 12.94 -16.82 -3.76
N ALA A 96 11.78 -17.48 -3.95
CA ALA A 96 11.55 -18.85 -3.50
C ALA A 96 12.46 -19.85 -4.22
N GLU A 97 12.60 -19.75 -5.54
CA GLU A 97 13.53 -20.58 -6.32
C GLU A 97 14.97 -20.39 -5.87
N ALA A 98 15.40 -19.14 -5.68
CA ALA A 98 16.73 -18.84 -5.16
C ALA A 98 16.93 -19.38 -3.75
N ALA A 99 15.90 -19.35 -2.89
CA ALA A 99 15.96 -19.94 -1.55
C ALA A 99 16.11 -21.46 -1.61
N VAL A 100 15.32 -22.14 -2.45
CA VAL A 100 15.43 -23.59 -2.67
C VAL A 100 16.83 -23.97 -3.12
N GLN A 101 17.39 -23.28 -4.12
CA GLN A 101 18.75 -23.53 -4.60
C GLN A 101 19.81 -23.35 -3.49
N ARG A 102 19.69 -22.32 -2.67
CA ARG A 102 20.57 -22.11 -1.51
C ARG A 102 20.45 -23.26 -0.50
N HIS A 103 19.22 -23.66 -0.17
CA HIS A 103 18.99 -24.76 0.76
C HIS A 103 19.54 -26.09 0.25
N GLU A 104 19.34 -26.39 -1.03
CA GLU A 104 19.93 -27.57 -1.64
C GLU A 104 21.46 -27.54 -1.59
N GLN A 105 22.07 -26.40 -1.89
CA GLN A 105 23.52 -26.28 -1.83
C GLN A 105 24.03 -26.48 -0.41
N MET A 106 23.40 -25.84 0.59
CA MET A 106 23.74 -26.03 1.99
C MET A 106 23.58 -27.49 2.43
N ALA A 107 22.55 -28.20 1.96
CA ALA A 107 22.36 -29.61 2.24
C ALA A 107 23.46 -30.47 1.61
N ARG A 108 23.82 -30.22 0.34
CA ARG A 108 24.93 -30.89 -0.34
C ARG A 108 26.26 -30.67 0.39
N ASP A 109 26.54 -29.43 0.80
CA ASP A 109 27.76 -29.08 1.53
C ASP A 109 27.80 -29.76 2.91
N ARG A 110 26.64 -29.84 3.60
CA ARG A 110 26.49 -30.56 4.87
C ARG A 110 26.76 -32.06 4.69
N ILE A 111 26.18 -32.68 3.67
CA ILE A 111 26.39 -34.11 3.35
C ILE A 111 27.88 -34.35 3.07
N ALA A 112 28.50 -33.56 2.21
CA ALA A 112 29.93 -33.70 1.89
C ALA A 112 30.85 -33.48 3.11
N ALA A 113 30.45 -32.62 4.06
CA ALA A 113 31.17 -32.47 5.32
C ALA A 113 31.02 -33.70 6.22
N VAL A 114 29.81 -34.25 6.34
CA VAL A 114 29.52 -35.46 7.13
C VAL A 114 30.22 -36.69 6.54
N GLU A 115 30.21 -36.86 5.22
CA GLU A 115 30.92 -37.96 4.55
C GLU A 115 32.42 -37.92 4.83
N ARG A 116 33.06 -36.75 4.72
CA ARG A 116 34.48 -36.59 5.06
C ARG A 116 34.76 -36.91 6.53
N ALA A 117 33.87 -36.52 7.43
CA ALA A 117 33.99 -36.85 8.85
C ALA A 117 33.85 -38.36 9.10
N ALA A 118 32.87 -39.02 8.48
CA ALA A 118 32.65 -40.45 8.59
C ALA A 118 33.84 -41.27 8.04
N ILE A 119 34.38 -40.88 6.88
CA ILE A 119 35.59 -41.52 6.31
C ILE A 119 36.77 -41.39 7.28
N LYS A 120 36.95 -40.20 7.87
CA LYS A 120 38.01 -39.97 8.86
C LYS A 120 37.83 -40.86 10.10
N GLU A 121 36.59 -41.00 10.59
CA GLU A 121 36.25 -41.83 11.74
C GLU A 121 36.51 -43.32 11.47
N VAL A 122 36.08 -43.84 10.32
CA VAL A 122 36.36 -45.23 9.90
C VAL A 122 37.87 -45.48 9.79
N ARG A 123 38.60 -44.52 9.20
CA ARG A 123 40.07 -44.63 9.10
C ARG A 123 40.73 -44.66 10.48
N GLN A 124 40.26 -43.83 11.41
CA GLN A 124 40.77 -43.82 12.78
C GLN A 124 40.50 -45.15 13.48
N ALA A 125 39.27 -45.66 13.41
CA ALA A 125 38.91 -46.96 13.97
C ALA A 125 39.76 -48.10 13.37
N ALA A 126 40.03 -48.09 12.06
CA ALA A 126 40.89 -49.06 11.41
C ALA A 126 42.35 -48.98 11.89
N VAL A 127 42.87 -47.76 12.11
CA VAL A 127 44.20 -47.55 12.70
C VAL A 127 44.25 -48.11 14.12
N ASP A 128 43.23 -47.84 14.93
CA ASP A 128 43.17 -48.31 16.32
C ASP A 128 43.13 -49.85 16.38
N VAL A 129 42.33 -50.49 15.52
CA VAL A 129 42.28 -51.96 15.39
C VAL A 129 43.61 -52.54 14.91
N ALA A 130 44.27 -51.90 13.94
CA ALA A 130 45.57 -52.35 13.44
C ALA A 130 46.67 -52.24 14.51
N VAL A 131 46.67 -51.15 15.29
CA VAL A 131 47.59 -50.95 16.42
C VAL A 131 47.36 -52.01 17.50
N GLU A 132 46.11 -52.32 17.82
CA GLU A 132 45.77 -53.35 18.81
C GLU A 132 46.19 -54.75 18.34
N ALA A 133 45.94 -55.08 17.08
CA ALA A 133 46.41 -56.32 16.47
C ALA A 133 47.94 -56.43 16.48
N ALA A 134 48.65 -55.35 16.14
CA ALA A 134 50.10 -55.29 16.21
C ALA A 134 50.62 -55.48 17.64
N ARG A 135 50.00 -54.84 18.64
CA ARG A 135 50.32 -55.04 20.07
C ARG A 135 50.15 -56.50 20.48
N SER A 136 49.04 -57.13 20.08
CA SER A 136 48.77 -58.54 20.39
C SER A 136 49.80 -59.48 19.77
N VAL A 137 50.11 -59.31 18.48
CA VAL A 137 51.13 -60.11 17.77
C VAL A 137 52.52 -59.92 18.38
N ILE A 138 52.91 -58.68 18.69
CA ILE A 138 54.18 -58.41 19.38
C ILE A 138 54.18 -59.11 20.73
N GLY A 139 53.13 -58.97 21.54
CA GLY A 139 53.01 -59.62 22.84
C GLY A 139 53.11 -61.15 22.81
N GLN A 140 52.62 -61.79 21.74
CA GLN A 140 52.72 -63.24 21.55
C GLN A 140 54.07 -63.71 20.97
N SER A 141 54.79 -62.85 20.25
CA SER A 141 56.03 -63.21 19.52
C SER A 141 57.32 -62.72 20.18
N LEU A 142 57.21 -61.93 21.25
CA LEU A 142 58.33 -61.41 22.02
C LEU A 142 58.92 -62.51 22.92
N ASP A 143 60.08 -63.03 22.53
CA ASP A 143 60.95 -63.81 23.42
C ASP A 143 62.01 -62.89 24.06
N GLN A 144 62.70 -63.40 25.08
CA GLN A 144 63.70 -62.64 25.83
C GLN A 144 64.88 -62.15 24.97
N GLN A 145 65.28 -62.91 23.95
CA GLN A 145 66.37 -62.53 23.03
C GLN A 145 65.96 -61.40 22.09
N LYS A 146 64.73 -61.46 21.54
CA LYS A 146 64.20 -60.40 20.67
C LYS A 146 63.95 -59.11 21.44
N ALA A 147 63.56 -59.19 22.71
CA ALA A 147 63.39 -58.03 23.58
C ALA A 147 64.73 -57.32 23.83
N GLU A 148 65.80 -58.05 24.17
CA GLU A 148 67.15 -57.48 24.32
C GLU A 148 67.65 -56.83 23.02
N ALA A 149 67.49 -57.50 21.87
CA ALA A 149 67.89 -56.95 20.57
C ALA A 149 67.13 -55.66 20.20
N LEU A 150 65.85 -55.52 20.58
CA LEU A 150 65.07 -54.31 20.40
C LEU A 150 65.53 -53.16 21.31
N VAL A 151 65.93 -53.46 22.55
CA VAL A 151 66.51 -52.47 23.48
C VAL A 151 67.84 -51.96 22.93
N ASP A 152 68.72 -52.85 22.47
CA ASP A 152 70.01 -52.46 21.90
C ASP A 152 69.84 -51.64 20.62
N GLN A 153 68.88 -51.99 19.74
CA GLN A 153 68.55 -51.17 18.58
C GLN A 153 67.95 -49.80 18.97
N ALA A 154 67.11 -49.72 20.00
CA ALA A 154 66.56 -48.45 20.47
C ALA A 154 67.68 -47.55 21.00
N ILE A 155 68.64 -48.10 21.75
CA ILE A 155 69.82 -47.39 22.25
C ILE A 155 70.69 -46.91 21.08
N ALA A 156 70.89 -47.74 20.06
CA ALA A 156 71.66 -47.39 18.87
C ALA A 156 71.01 -46.29 18.01
N ASN A 157 69.68 -46.14 18.06
CA ASN A 157 68.91 -45.15 17.28
C ASN A 157 68.63 -43.82 18.01
N LEU A 158 68.91 -43.72 19.32
CA LEU A 158 68.80 -42.46 20.08
C LEU A 158 69.58 -41.28 19.47
N PRO A 159 70.83 -41.46 18.96
CA PRO A 159 71.61 -40.35 18.42
C PRO A 159 70.99 -39.71 17.17
N THR A 160 70.37 -40.50 16.30
CA THR A 160 69.77 -40.02 15.04
C THR A 160 68.42 -39.33 15.26
N ALA A 161 67.64 -39.77 16.26
CA ALA A 161 66.39 -39.10 16.63
C ALA A 161 66.65 -37.72 17.25
N LEU A 162 67.64 -37.61 18.14
CA LEU A 162 68.02 -36.34 18.78
C LEU A 162 68.64 -35.34 17.80
N ALA A 163 69.39 -35.81 16.80
CA ALA A 163 69.94 -34.95 15.75
C ALA A 163 68.86 -34.30 14.86
N ARG A 164 67.70 -34.93 14.69
CA ARG A 164 66.57 -34.42 13.89
C ARG A 164 65.73 -33.35 14.60
N GLN A 165 65.88 -33.24 15.91
CA GLN A 165 65.16 -32.30 16.77
C GLN A 165 65.99 -31.03 17.07
N ALA A 166 67.28 -31.06 16.73
CA ALA A 166 68.23 -29.95 16.88
C ALA A 166 68.52 -29.20 15.56
N ALA A 167 67.80 -29.51 14.48
CA ALA A 167 67.80 -28.83 13.18
C ALA A 167 66.42 -28.25 12.89
#